data_AF-A0A521ZPV0-F1
#
_entry.id   AF-A0A521ZPV0-F1
#
_cell.length_a   1.000
_cell.length_b   1.000
_cell.length_c   1.000
_cell.angle_alpha   90.00
_cell.angle_beta   90.00
_cell.angle_gamma   90.00
#
_symmetry.space_group_name_H-M   'P 1'
#
loop_
_entity.id
_entity.type
_entity.pdbx_description
1 polymer ?
#
loop_
_entity_poly.entity_id
_entity_poly.type
_entity_poly.pdbx_seq_one_letter_code
_entity_poly.pdbx_strand_id
1 'polypeptide(L)'
;MQKYLLGLVAVMGVAVLSGCGSQPTAQVPTEDNGVAQSDQAAAPATSQTPENTVVIRGSAFDPAELTVKAGTTVTWVNKDPVNHNIKGSGMSSPVMTTSQKFEHTFKAAGTFPYSCGIHPTMTGKVIVVAEDTTGDTASTDAASATPAQ
;
A
#
# COMPACT_ATOMS: atom_id res chain seq x y z
N MET A 1 18.53 25.81 -16.10
CA MET A 1 19.95 25.41 -16.24
C MET A 1 20.72 25.94 -15.05
N GLN A 2 20.79 25.19 -13.95
CA GLN A 2 21.48 25.61 -12.72
C GLN A 2 22.82 24.87 -12.61
N LYS A 3 23.88 25.65 -12.39
CA LYS A 3 25.30 25.31 -12.57
C LYS A 3 25.91 24.68 -11.30
N TYR A 4 26.88 23.81 -11.53
CA TYR A 4 27.76 23.08 -10.62
C TYR A 4 28.31 23.84 -9.40
N LEU A 5 28.55 23.13 -8.29
CA LEU A 5 29.79 23.28 -7.52
C LEU A 5 30.18 21.96 -6.82
N LEU A 6 31.30 21.38 -7.28
CA LEU A 6 32.05 20.31 -6.60
C LEU A 6 32.73 20.88 -5.34
N GLY A 7 32.69 20.14 -4.25
CA GLY A 7 33.55 20.34 -3.08
C GLY A 7 34.21 19.02 -2.71
N LEU A 8 35.52 18.91 -2.96
CA LEU A 8 36.37 17.76 -2.69
C LEU A 8 37.32 18.17 -1.56
N VAL A 9 37.29 17.47 -0.43
CA VAL A 9 38.35 17.56 0.59
C VAL A 9 38.84 16.14 0.85
N ALA A 10 40.13 15.94 0.59
CA ALA A 10 40.88 14.73 0.84
C ALA A 10 41.95 14.98 1.91
N VAL A 11 42.68 13.90 2.22
CA VAL A 11 43.90 13.75 3.05
C VAL A 11 43.61 13.31 4.49
N MET A 12 44.29 12.33 5.12
CA MET A 12 45.08 11.12 4.79
C MET A 12 45.85 10.77 6.08
N GLY A 13 46.05 9.48 6.37
CA GLY A 13 47.18 8.98 7.17
C GLY A 13 46.84 8.52 8.59
N VAL A 14 47.42 7.46 9.17
CA VAL A 14 48.46 6.48 8.77
C VAL A 14 48.26 5.20 9.63
N ALA A 15 48.69 4.07 9.06
CA ALA A 15 48.63 2.70 9.56
C ALA A 15 49.48 2.37 10.80
N VAL A 16 49.14 1.25 11.49
CA VAL A 16 50.12 0.45 12.26
C VAL A 16 49.85 -1.07 12.22
N LEU A 17 50.88 -1.77 11.72
CA LEU A 17 51.50 -3.08 12.04
C LEU A 17 50.71 -4.39 12.23
N SER A 18 51.05 -5.32 11.33
CA SER A 18 51.30 -6.77 11.42
C SER A 18 51.20 -7.49 12.76
N GLY A 19 50.43 -8.58 12.77
CA GLY A 19 50.50 -9.69 13.74
C GLY A 19 50.21 -11.03 13.06
N CYS A 20 51.06 -12.03 13.31
CA CYS A 20 51.13 -13.34 12.67
C CYS A 20 50.50 -14.44 13.55
N GLY A 21 49.77 -15.38 12.92
CA GLY A 21 49.69 -16.81 13.30
C GLY A 21 48.95 -17.22 14.57
N SER A 22 47.92 -18.05 14.43
CA SER A 22 47.86 -19.44 14.95
C SER A 22 46.44 -20.00 14.83
N GLN A 23 46.28 -21.09 14.08
CA GLN A 23 45.06 -21.88 14.02
C GLN A 23 45.05 -22.88 15.17
N PRO A 24 43.98 -23.01 15.97
CA PRO A 24 43.78 -24.16 16.85
C PRO A 24 43.05 -25.27 16.10
N THR A 25 43.64 -26.46 16.13
CA THR A 25 43.05 -27.72 15.70
C THR A 25 41.86 -28.10 16.58
N ALA A 26 40.88 -28.77 15.97
CA ALA A 26 39.60 -29.19 16.51
C ALA A 26 39.63 -29.81 17.91
N GLN A 27 38.64 -29.45 18.74
CA GLN A 27 38.06 -30.34 19.75
C GLN A 27 36.55 -30.13 19.80
N VAL A 28 35.81 -31.18 19.39
CA VAL A 28 34.40 -31.38 19.71
C VAL A 28 34.34 -31.86 21.16
N PRO A 29 33.53 -31.21 22.00
CA PRO A 29 32.65 -31.93 22.91
C PRO A 29 31.20 -31.65 22.53
N THR A 30 30.46 -32.73 22.28
CA THR A 30 29.00 -32.76 22.18
C THR A 30 28.39 -32.39 23.52
N GLU A 31 27.74 -31.23 23.61
CA GLU A 31 26.71 -30.97 24.61
C GLU A 31 25.52 -30.29 23.92
N ASP A 32 24.46 -31.08 23.85
CA ASP A 32 23.08 -30.76 23.52
C ASP A 32 22.56 -29.60 24.37
N ASN A 33 22.19 -28.49 23.72
CA ASN A 33 21.06 -27.65 24.11
C ASN A 33 20.75 -26.66 22.97
N GLY A 34 19.59 -26.87 22.36
CA GLY A 34 19.14 -26.19 21.16
C GLY A 34 19.13 -24.67 21.24
N VAL A 35 19.73 -24.07 20.23
CA VAL A 35 19.25 -22.81 19.66
C VAL A 35 19.17 -23.02 18.15
N ALA A 36 17.98 -23.37 17.67
CA ALA A 36 17.64 -23.16 16.28
C ALA A 36 17.79 -21.64 16.04
N GLN A 37 18.90 -21.24 15.41
CA GLN A 37 19.06 -19.91 14.87
C GLN A 37 17.94 -19.73 13.83
N SER A 38 16.86 -19.11 14.26
CA SER A 38 15.85 -18.56 13.39
C SER A 38 16.55 -17.48 12.57
N ASP A 39 16.98 -17.86 11.37
CA ASP A 39 17.34 -16.94 10.30
C ASP A 39 16.06 -16.19 9.93
N GLN A 40 15.74 -15.16 10.71
CA GLN A 40 14.65 -14.25 10.42
C GLN A 40 15.11 -13.40 9.24
N ALA A 41 14.94 -13.97 8.04
CA ALA A 41 14.99 -13.24 6.80
C ALA A 41 14.15 -11.97 6.96
N ALA A 42 14.82 -10.82 6.94
CA ALA A 42 14.14 -9.54 6.92
C ALA A 42 13.31 -9.49 5.64
N ALA A 43 12.00 -9.68 5.77
CA ALA A 43 11.06 -9.44 4.69
C ALA A 43 11.29 -8.00 4.19
N PRO A 44 11.32 -7.75 2.87
CA PRO A 44 11.39 -6.39 2.37
C PRO A 44 10.21 -5.62 2.96
N ALA A 45 10.47 -4.43 3.51
CA ALA A 45 9.43 -3.56 4.01
C ALA A 45 8.49 -3.22 2.85
N THR A 46 7.41 -3.97 2.71
CA THR A 46 6.32 -3.64 1.81
C THR A 46 5.77 -2.31 2.30
N SER A 47 5.90 -1.27 1.47
CA SER A 47 5.19 -0.02 1.70
C SER A 47 3.70 -0.37 1.71
N GLN A 48 3.14 -0.56 2.91
CA GLN A 48 1.75 -0.91 3.09
C GLN A 48 0.93 0.28 2.60
N THR A 49 0.28 0.14 1.45
CA THR A 49 -0.74 1.10 1.01
C THR A 49 -1.80 1.14 2.12
N PRO A 50 -2.20 2.34 2.60
CA PRO A 50 -3.26 2.43 3.60
C PRO A 50 -4.50 1.66 3.13
N GLU A 51 -5.26 1.11 4.07
CA GLU A 51 -6.47 0.36 3.76
C GLU A 51 -7.39 1.17 2.84
N ASN A 52 -8.05 0.49 1.90
CA ASN A 52 -8.98 1.08 0.93
C ASN A 52 -8.38 2.22 0.07
N THR A 53 -7.05 2.27 -0.07
CA THR A 53 -6.36 3.28 -0.87
C THR A 53 -5.76 2.68 -2.13
N VAL A 54 -5.80 3.43 -3.23
CA VAL A 54 -5.05 3.19 -4.46
C VAL A 54 -4.07 4.33 -4.67
N VAL A 55 -2.77 4.02 -4.69
CA VAL A 55 -1.71 4.98 -4.97
C VAL A 55 -1.44 4.98 -6.47
N ILE A 56 -1.42 6.15 -7.09
CA ILE A 56 -0.93 6.30 -8.47
C ILE A 56 0.56 6.58 -8.40
N ARG A 57 1.38 5.61 -8.81
CA ARG A 57 2.84 5.72 -8.83
C ARG A 57 3.42 4.95 -10.00
N GLY A 58 4.48 5.49 -10.62
CA GLY A 58 5.12 4.85 -11.76
C GLY A 58 4.20 4.70 -12.97
N SER A 59 3.27 5.63 -13.17
CA SER A 59 2.23 5.56 -14.20
C SER A 59 1.39 4.27 -14.11
N ALA A 60 1.11 3.82 -12.89
CA ALA A 60 0.25 2.66 -12.61
C ALA A 60 -0.65 2.94 -11.40
N PHE A 61 -1.76 2.21 -11.31
CA PHE A 61 -2.57 2.11 -10.10
C PHE A 61 -1.99 1.02 -9.20
N ASP A 62 -1.79 1.33 -7.92
CA ASP A 62 -1.22 0.42 -6.94
C ASP A 62 -2.04 0.39 -5.63
N PRO A 63 -2.78 -0.70 -5.37
CA PRO A 63 -2.88 -1.90 -6.20
C PRO A 63 -3.72 -1.65 -7.47
N ALA A 64 -3.47 -2.44 -8.53
CA ALA A 64 -4.30 -2.39 -9.74
C ALA A 64 -5.69 -3.03 -9.53
N GLU A 65 -5.81 -3.91 -8.54
CA GLU A 65 -7.07 -4.52 -8.10
C GLU A 65 -7.20 -4.32 -6.59
N LEU A 66 -8.30 -3.68 -6.18
CA LEU A 66 -8.61 -3.46 -4.77
C LEU A 66 -9.96 -4.11 -4.46
N THR A 67 -9.99 -5.00 -3.46
CA THR A 67 -11.22 -5.61 -2.97
C THR A 67 -11.68 -4.92 -1.70
N VAL A 68 -12.94 -4.49 -1.65
CA VAL A 68 -13.57 -3.82 -0.50
C VAL A 68 -14.97 -4.38 -0.27
N LYS A 69 -15.56 -4.09 0.89
CA LYS A 69 -17.00 -4.37 1.13
C LYS A 69 -17.85 -3.25 0.56
N ALA A 70 -19.11 -3.53 0.24
CA ALA A 70 -20.09 -2.49 -0.01
C ALA A 70 -20.15 -1.50 1.19
N GLY A 71 -20.52 -0.26 0.92
CA GLY A 71 -20.44 0.85 1.86
C GLY A 71 -19.04 1.49 1.98
N THR A 72 -17.99 0.85 1.46
CA THR A 72 -16.61 1.36 1.60
C THR A 72 -16.34 2.57 0.70
N THR A 73 -15.66 3.58 1.26
CA THR A 73 -15.04 4.67 0.50
C THR A 73 -13.61 4.30 0.13
N VAL A 74 -13.32 4.30 -1.17
CA VAL A 74 -11.97 4.13 -1.71
C VAL A 74 -11.35 5.49 -1.99
N THR A 75 -10.08 5.65 -1.65
CA THR A 75 -9.30 6.86 -1.92
C THR A 75 -8.23 6.59 -2.96
N TRP A 76 -8.18 7.38 -4.02
CA TRP A 76 -7.05 7.44 -4.93
C TRP A 76 -6.15 8.60 -4.54
N VAL A 77 -4.83 8.41 -4.58
CA VAL A 77 -3.84 9.47 -4.36
C VAL A 77 -2.82 9.49 -5.47
N ASN A 78 -2.65 10.65 -6.11
CA ASN A 78 -1.59 10.80 -7.10
C ASN A 78 -0.23 11.03 -6.41
N LYS A 79 0.72 10.11 -6.58
CA LYS A 79 2.12 10.28 -6.11
C LYS A 79 3.11 10.49 -7.25
N ASP A 80 2.64 10.47 -8.50
CA ASP A 80 3.45 10.83 -9.65
C ASP A 80 3.59 12.35 -9.82
N PRO A 81 4.66 12.82 -10.49
CA PRO A 81 4.77 14.20 -10.95
C PRO A 81 3.86 14.52 -12.15
N VAL A 82 3.26 13.49 -12.76
CA VAL A 82 2.37 13.59 -13.93
C VAL A 82 0.92 13.64 -13.47
N ASN A 83 0.10 14.39 -14.20
CA ASN A 83 -1.33 14.50 -13.94
C ASN A 83 -2.08 13.21 -14.30
N HIS A 84 -3.01 12.80 -13.45
CA HIS A 84 -3.86 11.63 -13.69
C HIS A 84 -5.31 11.93 -13.32
N ASN A 85 -6.24 11.11 -13.78
CA ASN A 85 -7.62 11.14 -13.31
C ASN A 85 -8.20 9.71 -13.29
N ILE A 86 -9.38 9.54 -12.72
CA ILE A 86 -10.10 8.27 -12.65
C ILE A 86 -11.33 8.36 -13.54
N LYS A 87 -11.50 7.40 -14.46
CA LYS A 87 -12.69 7.31 -15.33
C LYS A 87 -13.13 5.86 -15.55
N GLY A 88 -14.40 5.58 -15.33
CA GLY A 88 -15.01 4.27 -15.61
C GLY A 88 -16.07 3.90 -14.58
N SER A 89 -17.02 3.03 -14.97
CA SER A 89 -18.04 2.48 -14.06
C SER A 89 -18.81 3.52 -13.22
N GLY A 90 -19.15 4.66 -13.83
CA GLY A 90 -19.85 5.76 -13.14
C GLY A 90 -18.94 6.70 -12.32
N MET A 91 -17.65 6.39 -12.19
CA MET A 91 -16.66 7.29 -11.60
C MET A 91 -16.08 8.24 -12.65
N SER A 92 -15.92 9.50 -12.26
CA SER A 92 -15.21 10.52 -13.03
C SER A 92 -14.60 11.53 -12.05
N SER A 93 -13.28 11.47 -11.84
CA SER A 93 -12.59 12.47 -11.03
C SER A 93 -12.24 13.71 -11.87
N PRO A 94 -12.00 14.86 -11.22
CA PRO A 94 -11.19 15.93 -11.80
C PRO A 94 -9.77 15.43 -12.12
N VAL A 95 -9.02 16.22 -12.87
CA VAL A 95 -7.57 16.01 -13.02
C VAL A 95 -6.89 16.20 -11.67
N MET A 96 -6.10 15.21 -11.25
CA MET A 96 -5.34 15.19 -10.02
C MET A 96 -3.86 15.45 -10.32
N THR A 97 -3.33 16.55 -9.80
CA THR A 97 -1.89 16.83 -9.72
C THR A 97 -1.24 16.05 -8.56
N THR A 98 0.08 16.15 -8.41
CA THR A 98 0.81 15.45 -7.33
C THR A 98 0.21 15.73 -5.94
N SER A 99 0.07 14.67 -5.16
CA SER A 99 -0.54 14.62 -3.82
C SER A 99 -2.05 14.90 -3.74
N GLN A 100 -2.72 15.23 -4.85
CA GLN A 100 -4.18 15.34 -4.86
C GLN A 100 -4.85 13.98 -4.75
N LYS A 101 -6.09 14.00 -4.25
CA LYS A 101 -6.88 12.81 -3.95
C LYS A 101 -8.25 12.87 -4.61
N PHE A 102 -8.81 11.69 -4.83
CA PHE A 102 -10.20 11.49 -5.23
C PHE A 102 -10.80 10.38 -4.37
N GLU A 103 -12.06 10.51 -3.99
CA GLU A 103 -12.76 9.55 -3.13
C GLU A 103 -14.07 9.11 -3.78
N HIS A 104 -14.40 7.83 -3.64
CA HIS A 104 -15.66 7.28 -4.12
C HIS A 104 -16.19 6.19 -3.17
N THR A 105 -17.47 6.30 -2.80
CA THR A 105 -18.15 5.30 -1.96
C THR A 105 -18.91 4.30 -2.83
N PHE A 106 -18.57 3.01 -2.70
CA PHE A 106 -19.23 1.95 -3.42
C PHE A 106 -20.37 1.35 -2.59
N LYS A 107 -21.61 1.62 -2.98
CA LYS A 107 -22.79 1.18 -2.20
C LYS A 107 -23.30 -0.21 -2.56
N ALA A 108 -22.85 -0.80 -3.66
CA ALA A 108 -23.35 -2.06 -4.16
C ALA A 108 -22.21 -2.99 -4.53
N ALA A 109 -22.40 -4.29 -4.27
CA ALA A 109 -21.47 -5.33 -4.71
C ALA A 109 -21.37 -5.35 -6.24
N GLY A 110 -20.18 -5.65 -6.75
CA GLY A 110 -19.90 -5.65 -8.18
C GLY A 110 -18.42 -5.51 -8.51
N THR A 111 -18.10 -5.51 -9.81
CA THR A 111 -16.75 -5.21 -10.30
C THR A 111 -16.78 -3.91 -11.08
N PHE A 112 -15.92 -2.97 -10.70
CA PHE A 112 -15.90 -1.61 -11.21
C PHE A 112 -14.56 -1.35 -11.91
N PRO A 113 -14.42 -1.71 -13.20
CA PRO A 113 -13.22 -1.37 -13.97
C PRO A 113 -13.13 0.13 -14.21
N TYR A 114 -11.90 0.65 -14.21
CA TYR A 114 -11.59 2.04 -14.49
C TYR A 114 -10.23 2.18 -15.18
N SER A 115 -9.99 3.36 -15.74
CA SER A 115 -8.73 3.74 -16.37
C SER A 115 -8.36 5.18 -16.02
N CYS A 116 -7.13 5.56 -16.35
CA CYS A 116 -6.78 6.99 -16.43
C CYS A 116 -7.32 7.56 -17.75
N GLY A 117 -8.15 8.59 -17.68
CA GLY A 117 -8.73 9.23 -18.85
C GLY A 117 -7.70 9.98 -19.71
N ILE A 118 -6.55 10.34 -19.14
CA ILE A 118 -5.41 10.97 -19.84
C ILE A 118 -4.47 9.89 -20.42
N HIS A 119 -4.33 8.76 -19.73
CA HIS A 119 -3.42 7.66 -20.09
C HIS A 119 -4.20 6.33 -20.14
N PRO A 120 -4.93 6.02 -21.23
CA PRO A 120 -5.92 4.93 -21.25
C PRO A 120 -5.34 3.52 -21.04
N THR A 121 -4.03 3.33 -21.20
CA THR A 121 -3.35 2.05 -20.91
C THR A 121 -3.18 1.80 -19.42
N MET A 122 -3.34 2.81 -18.58
CA MET A 122 -3.38 2.66 -17.13
C MET A 122 -4.78 2.19 -16.73
N THR A 123 -4.90 0.94 -16.29
CA THR A 123 -6.18 0.32 -15.91
C THR A 123 -6.14 -0.24 -14.52
N GLY A 124 -7.27 -0.18 -13.81
CA GLY A 124 -7.47 -0.83 -12.53
C GLY A 124 -8.92 -1.27 -12.37
N LYS A 125 -9.22 -1.95 -11.27
CA LYS A 125 -10.60 -2.26 -10.88
C LYS A 125 -10.76 -2.28 -9.37
N VAL A 126 -11.95 -1.88 -8.92
CA VAL A 126 -12.41 -2.14 -7.55
C VAL A 126 -13.39 -3.31 -7.60
N ILE A 127 -13.16 -4.32 -6.77
CA ILE A 127 -14.10 -5.42 -6.54
C ILE A 127 -14.80 -5.12 -5.23
N VAL A 128 -16.12 -5.06 -5.27
CA VAL A 128 -16.95 -4.79 -4.10
C VAL A 128 -17.69 -6.08 -3.77
N VAL A 129 -17.40 -6.65 -2.60
CA VAL A 129 -18.14 -7.80 -2.07
C VAL A 129 -19.32 -7.32 -1.24
N ALA A 130 -20.29 -8.21 -0.97
CA ALA A 130 -21.41 -7.89 -0.09
C ALA A 130 -20.91 -7.43 1.28
N GLU A 131 -21.69 -6.57 1.95
CA GLU A 131 -21.46 -6.28 3.36
C GLU A 131 -21.69 -7.54 4.18
N ASP A 132 -20.97 -7.69 5.29
CA ASP A 132 -21.26 -8.76 6.25
C ASP A 132 -22.54 -8.37 6.99
N THR A 133 -23.70 -8.86 6.53
CA THR A 133 -25.00 -8.59 7.17
C THR A 133 -25.20 -9.35 8.49
N THR A 134 -24.17 -9.95 9.06
CA THR A 134 -24.20 -10.56 10.40
C THR A 134 -24.21 -9.47 11.48
N GLY A 135 -25.35 -8.85 11.72
CA GLY A 135 -25.52 -8.01 12.92
C GLY A 135 -26.68 -7.02 12.94
N ASP A 136 -27.39 -6.76 11.84
CA ASP A 136 -28.50 -5.81 11.85
C ASP A 136 -29.80 -6.43 11.32
N THR A 137 -30.45 -7.23 12.17
CA THR A 137 -31.87 -7.59 12.03
C THR A 137 -32.62 -7.26 13.32
N ALA A 138 -32.17 -6.24 14.06
CA ALA A 138 -32.81 -5.88 15.33
C ALA A 138 -32.78 -4.38 15.60
N SER A 139 -33.31 -3.56 14.69
CA SER A 139 -33.96 -2.30 15.08
C SER A 139 -34.75 -1.67 13.93
N THR A 140 -35.88 -2.26 13.55
CA THR A 140 -37.10 -1.50 13.15
C THR A 140 -38.25 -2.49 13.02
N ASP A 141 -38.74 -3.00 14.15
CA ASP A 141 -40.17 -3.28 14.24
C ASP A 141 -40.64 -3.10 15.69
N ALA A 142 -41.13 -1.89 15.97
CA ALA A 142 -42.07 -1.62 17.03
C ALA A 142 -42.94 -0.47 16.56
N ALA A 143 -43.99 -0.85 15.83
CA ALA A 143 -45.16 -0.02 15.62
C ALA A 143 -45.66 0.57 16.95
N SER A 144 -46.11 1.82 16.90
CA SER A 144 -47.28 2.22 17.67
C SER A 144 -48.12 3.13 16.79
N ALA A 145 -48.89 2.44 15.94
CA ALA A 145 -50.21 2.89 15.58
C ALA A 145 -51.07 2.87 16.86
N THR A 146 -51.64 4.01 17.22
CA THR A 146 -52.75 4.08 18.18
C THR A 146 -54.04 4.29 17.36
N PRO A 147 -55.05 3.41 17.47
CA PRO A 147 -56.38 3.71 16.98
C PRO A 147 -57.21 4.51 18.01
N ALA A 148 -57.98 5.46 17.48
CA ALA A 148 -59.24 6.06 17.95
C ALA A 148 -59.44 6.43 19.43
N GLN A 149 -59.79 7.71 19.64
CA GLN A 149 -61.13 8.07 20.14
C GLN A 149 -61.61 9.35 19.44
#